data_AF-A0A7S1KX47-F1
#
_entry.id   AF-A0A7S1KX47-F1
#
_cell.length_a   1.000
_cell.length_b   1.000
_cell.length_c   1.000
_cell.angle_alpha   90.00
_cell.angle_beta   90.00
_cell.angle_gamma   90.00
#
_symmetry.space_group_name_H-M   'P 1'
#
loop_
_entity.id
_entity.type
_entity.pdbx_description
1 polymer ?
#
loop_
_entity_poly.entity_id
_entity_poly.type
_entity_poly.pdbx_seq_one_letter_code
_entity_poly.pdbx_strand_id
1 'polypeptide(L)'
;DCTEHVMALLCLTAIHDVMKVPSLLPVVMPEHAPYQGFVAGDRIRDHDVALSYILEYFPELMPSYAWLPASQRRAILFTQSKMHFNHGWFVQAEAPPGAMLSGFKAALRSGADAQDIGL
;
A
#
# COMPACT_ATOMS: atom_id res chain seq x y z
N ASP A 1 -11.77 11.87 13.05
CA ASP A 1 -13.22 11.92 12.73
C ASP A 1 -13.64 10.59 12.10
N CYS A 2 -14.90 10.15 12.24
CA CYS A 2 -15.40 8.91 11.60
C CYS A 2 -15.25 8.97 10.08
N THR A 3 -15.46 10.15 9.49
CA THR A 3 -15.29 10.43 8.06
C THR A 3 -13.87 10.12 7.57
N GLU A 4 -12.84 10.53 8.31
CA GLU A 4 -11.44 10.27 7.96
C GLU A 4 -11.11 8.78 7.97
N HIS A 5 -11.61 8.04 8.97
CA HIS A 5 -11.40 6.59 9.05
C HIS A 5 -12.15 5.83 7.95
N VAL A 6 -13.37 6.25 7.62
CA VAL A 6 -14.15 5.67 6.51
C VAL A 6 -13.52 5.98 5.17
N MET A 7 -12.99 7.19 4.96
CA MET A 7 -12.25 7.55 3.76
C MET A 7 -10.97 6.74 3.61
N ALA A 8 -10.21 6.55 4.69
CA ALA A 8 -9.02 5.69 4.69
C ALA A 8 -9.40 4.24 4.33
N LEU A 9 -10.49 3.72 4.91
CA LEU A 9 -11.01 2.38 4.63
C LEU A 9 -11.47 2.25 3.16
N LEU A 10 -12.24 3.19 2.63
CA LEU A 10 -12.70 3.17 1.24
C LEU A 10 -11.56 3.33 0.24
N CYS A 11 -10.56 4.15 0.59
CA CYS A 11 -9.31 4.27 -0.14
C CYS A 11 -8.66 2.88 -0.22
N LEU A 12 -8.42 2.24 0.94
CA LEU A 12 -7.90 0.86 1.07
C LEU A 12 -8.66 -0.16 0.20
N THR A 13 -10.00 -0.17 0.23
CA THR A 13 -10.80 -1.17 -0.49
C THR A 13 -10.79 -0.96 -2.01
N ALA A 14 -10.92 0.29 -2.48
CA ALA A 14 -10.88 0.61 -3.90
C ALA A 14 -9.48 0.44 -4.51
N ILE A 15 -8.46 0.63 -3.68
CA ILE A 15 -7.05 0.58 -4.05
C ILE A 15 -6.56 -0.85 -4.34
N HIS A 16 -6.96 -1.84 -3.54
CA HIS A 16 -6.32 -3.15 -3.62
C HIS A 16 -6.64 -3.92 -4.93
N ASP A 17 -7.76 -3.58 -5.59
CA ASP A 17 -8.22 -4.26 -6.81
C ASP A 17 -8.02 -3.45 -8.10
N VAL A 18 -7.86 -2.12 -8.03
CA VAL A 18 -7.75 -1.30 -9.26
C VAL A 18 -6.52 -1.69 -10.09
N MET A 19 -5.45 -2.13 -9.43
CA MET A 19 -4.24 -2.62 -10.09
C MET A 19 -4.39 -4.03 -10.69
N LYS A 20 -5.52 -4.72 -10.50
CA LYS A 20 -5.83 -5.94 -11.28
C LYS A 20 -6.24 -5.63 -12.71
N VAL A 21 -6.52 -4.37 -13.05
CA VAL A 21 -6.86 -3.93 -14.41
C VAL A 21 -5.56 -3.70 -15.20
N PRO A 22 -5.22 -4.55 -16.20
CA PRO A 22 -3.90 -4.51 -16.83
C PRO A 22 -3.54 -3.19 -17.51
N SER A 23 -4.55 -2.45 -17.99
CA SER A 23 -4.37 -1.14 -18.63
C SER A 23 -3.99 -0.02 -17.65
N LEU A 24 -4.21 -0.23 -16.35
CA LEU A 24 -3.90 0.75 -15.30
C LEU A 24 -2.54 0.47 -14.63
N LEU A 25 -1.90 -0.66 -14.96
CA LEU A 25 -0.61 -1.03 -14.38
C LEU A 25 0.49 -0.03 -14.77
N PRO A 26 1.28 0.48 -13.82
CA PRO A 26 2.35 1.41 -14.09
C PRO A 26 3.53 0.74 -14.80
N VAL A 27 4.28 1.58 -15.50
CA VAL A 27 5.60 1.25 -16.06
C VAL A 27 6.64 2.02 -15.25
N VAL A 28 7.74 1.35 -14.89
CA VAL A 28 8.80 1.97 -14.11
C VAL A 28 9.46 3.07 -14.94
N MET A 29 9.35 4.31 -14.48
CA MET A 29 10.05 5.44 -15.06
C MET A 29 11.56 5.38 -14.77
N PRO A 30 12.43 5.84 -15.69
CA PRO A 30 13.88 5.80 -15.51
C PRO A 30 14.39 6.38 -14.19
N GLU A 31 13.78 7.47 -13.71
CA GLU A 31 14.13 8.15 -12.46
C GLU A 31 13.76 7.37 -11.18
N HIS A 32 12.88 6.38 -11.28
CA HIS A 32 12.44 5.55 -10.16
C HIS A 32 13.06 4.14 -10.21
N ALA A 33 13.89 3.87 -11.22
CA ALA A 33 14.55 2.57 -11.38
C ALA A 33 15.85 2.48 -10.56
N PRO A 34 16.19 1.29 -10.01
CA PRO A 34 15.34 0.10 -9.93
C PRO A 34 14.26 0.26 -8.85
N TYR A 35 13.08 -0.31 -9.09
CA TYR A 35 11.98 -0.32 -8.11
C TYR A 35 11.62 -1.76 -7.74
N GLN A 36 11.90 -2.18 -6.50
CA GLN A 36 11.59 -3.52 -5.99
C GLN A 36 11.95 -4.67 -6.98
N GLY A 37 13.12 -4.58 -7.62
CA GLY A 37 13.61 -5.57 -8.59
C GLY A 37 13.18 -5.35 -10.04
N PHE A 38 12.30 -4.39 -10.33
CA PHE A 38 11.92 -3.98 -11.68
C PHE A 38 12.89 -2.92 -12.23
N VAL A 39 13.21 -2.99 -13.52
CA VAL A 39 14.05 -2.00 -14.21
C VAL A 39 13.21 -0.97 -14.97
N ALA A 40 13.84 0.12 -15.41
CA ALA A 40 13.17 1.14 -16.21
C ALA A 40 12.52 0.53 -17.47
N GLY A 41 11.27 0.89 -17.74
CA GLY A 41 10.48 0.36 -18.85
C GLY A 41 9.74 -0.93 -18.54
N ASP A 42 9.99 -1.59 -17.41
CA ASP A 42 9.21 -2.75 -17.00
C ASP A 42 7.81 -2.34 -16.56
N ARG A 43 6.82 -3.13 -17.00
CA ARG A 43 5.46 -3.05 -16.46
C ARG A 43 5.36 -3.87 -15.19
N ILE A 44 4.98 -3.22 -14.09
CA ILE A 44 4.76 -3.90 -12.82
C ILE A 44 3.44 -4.67 -12.91
N ARG A 45 3.50 -6.00 -13.01
CA ARG A 45 2.31 -6.87 -13.11
C ARG A 45 1.80 -7.38 -11.77
N ASP A 46 2.68 -7.38 -10.78
CA ASP A 46 2.28 -7.62 -9.40
C ASP A 46 1.44 -6.43 -8.92
N HIS A 47 0.19 -6.68 -8.54
CA HIS A 47 -0.76 -5.62 -8.23
C HIS A 47 -0.43 -4.89 -6.93
N ASP A 48 0.16 -5.59 -5.96
CA ASP A 48 0.59 -4.99 -4.69
C ASP A 48 1.80 -4.07 -4.92
N VAL A 49 2.77 -4.51 -5.74
CA VAL A 49 3.93 -3.67 -6.12
C VAL A 49 3.49 -2.50 -6.99
N ALA A 50 2.56 -2.71 -7.93
CA ALA A 50 2.04 -1.67 -8.82
C ALA A 50 1.37 -0.56 -8.02
N LEU A 51 0.54 -0.94 -7.06
CA LEU A 51 -0.09 0.01 -6.17
C LEU A 51 0.93 0.80 -5.35
N SER A 52 1.90 0.10 -4.78
CA SER A 52 2.97 0.70 -3.98
C SER A 52 3.70 1.79 -4.75
N TYR A 53 4.01 1.53 -6.01
CA TYR A 53 4.65 2.47 -6.92
C TYR A 53 3.81 3.73 -7.15
N ILE A 54 2.49 3.59 -7.33
CA ILE A 54 1.57 4.73 -7.48
C ILE A 54 1.50 5.55 -6.19
N LEU A 55 1.34 4.91 -5.03
CA LEU A 55 1.24 5.62 -3.75
C LEU A 55 2.53 6.35 -3.36
N GLU A 56 3.68 5.87 -3.83
CA GLU A 56 4.99 6.45 -3.55
C GLU A 56 5.34 7.61 -4.49
N TYR A 57 5.13 7.45 -5.79
CA TYR A 57 5.59 8.42 -6.81
C TYR A 57 4.48 9.26 -7.44
N PHE A 58 3.23 8.76 -7.44
CA PHE A 58 2.09 9.41 -8.10
C PHE A 58 0.87 9.51 -7.18
N PRO A 59 1.01 9.99 -5.94
CA PRO A 59 -0.08 10.03 -4.97
C PRO A 59 -1.30 10.81 -5.49
N GLU A 60 -1.10 11.80 -6.36
CA GLU A 60 -2.13 12.62 -6.97
C GLU A 60 -3.11 11.84 -7.86
N LEU A 61 -2.71 10.69 -8.39
CA LEU A 61 -3.61 9.80 -9.13
C LEU A 61 -4.67 9.17 -8.22
N MET A 62 -4.47 9.25 -6.90
CA MET A 62 -5.38 8.79 -5.87
C MET A 62 -5.75 9.95 -4.95
N PRO A 63 -6.68 10.85 -5.34
CA PRO A 63 -7.00 12.06 -4.57
C PRO A 63 -7.39 11.79 -3.11
N SER A 64 -8.10 10.68 -2.85
CA SER A 64 -8.47 10.23 -1.51
C SER A 64 -7.28 9.84 -0.65
N TYR A 65 -6.17 9.40 -1.24
CA TYR A 65 -4.90 9.16 -0.55
C TYR A 65 -4.05 10.43 -0.47
N ALA A 66 -3.95 11.19 -1.56
CA ALA A 66 -3.15 12.41 -1.64
C ALA A 66 -3.51 13.43 -0.56
N TRP A 67 -4.81 13.56 -0.26
CA TRP A 67 -5.34 14.52 0.71
C TRP A 67 -5.19 14.08 2.17
N LEU A 68 -4.75 12.85 2.44
CA LEU A 68 -4.52 12.42 3.81
C LEU A 68 -3.28 13.11 4.40
N PRO A 69 -3.29 13.38 5.72
CA PRO A 69 -2.10 13.83 6.43
C PRO A 69 -0.92 12.89 6.18
N ALA A 70 0.29 13.44 6.14
CA ALA A 70 1.50 12.67 5.82
C ALA A 70 1.72 11.45 6.74
N SER A 71 1.31 11.53 8.01
CA SER A 71 1.35 10.40 8.95
C SER A 71 0.44 9.25 8.53
N GLN A 72 -0.76 9.53 8.03
CA GLN A 72 -1.72 8.53 7.56
C GLN A 72 -1.29 7.94 6.22
N ARG A 73 -0.77 8.77 5.30
CA ARG A 73 -0.21 8.27 4.04
C ARG A 73 0.93 7.28 4.28
N ARG A 74 1.84 7.60 5.20
CA ARG A 74 2.92 6.68 5.60
C ARG A 74 2.39 5.37 6.16
N ALA A 75 1.36 5.42 7.02
CA ALA A 75 0.75 4.22 7.56
C ALA A 75 0.11 3.35 6.45
N ILE A 76 -0.61 3.97 5.52
CA ILE A 76 -1.22 3.28 4.39
C ILE A 76 -0.15 2.68 3.49
N LEU A 77 0.82 3.47 3.02
CA LEU A 77 1.94 2.99 2.19
C LEU A 77 2.66 1.82 2.88
N PHE A 78 2.94 1.93 4.18
CA PHE A 78 3.56 0.85 4.93
C PHE A 78 2.70 -0.45 4.91
N THR A 79 1.40 -0.33 5.19
CA THR A 79 0.50 -1.51 5.19
C THR A 79 0.30 -2.12 3.80
N GLN A 80 0.22 -1.31 2.75
CA GLN A 80 -0.01 -1.77 1.39
C GLN A 80 1.26 -2.34 0.75
N SER A 81 2.41 -1.73 1.03
CA SER A 81 3.62 -1.96 0.25
C SER A 81 4.66 -2.84 0.93
N LYS A 82 4.62 -2.96 2.26
CA LYS A 82 5.77 -3.53 2.99
C LYS A 82 5.44 -4.59 4.03
N MET A 83 4.17 -4.80 4.36
CA MET A 83 3.76 -5.89 5.25
C MET A 83 3.43 -7.19 4.50
N HIS A 84 3.46 -7.20 3.17
CA HIS A 84 2.92 -8.31 2.34
C HIS A 84 1.54 -8.77 2.84
N PHE A 85 0.71 -7.81 3.25
CA PHE A 85 -0.56 -8.10 3.88
C PHE A 85 -1.53 -8.59 2.80
N ASN A 86 -2.05 -9.81 2.93
CA ASN A 86 -3.10 -10.29 2.05
C ASN A 86 -4.41 -9.58 2.38
N HIS A 87 -4.73 -8.53 1.62
CA HIS A 87 -5.94 -7.74 1.80
C HIS A 87 -7.22 -8.55 1.55
N GLY A 88 -7.16 -9.61 0.74
CA GLY A 88 -8.26 -10.55 0.55
C GLY A 88 -8.73 -11.16 1.88
N TRP A 89 -7.81 -11.53 2.77
CA TRP A 89 -8.15 -12.07 4.10
C TRP A 89 -8.93 -11.08 4.97
N PHE A 90 -8.63 -9.78 4.84
CA PHE A 90 -9.34 -8.74 5.59
C PHE A 90 -10.71 -8.41 4.99
N VAL A 91 -10.80 -8.31 3.66
CA VAL A 91 -12.05 -7.98 2.95
C VAL A 91 -13.03 -9.15 2.94
N GLN A 92 -12.54 -10.39 2.89
CA GLN A 92 -13.36 -11.62 2.88
C GLN A 92 -13.70 -12.13 4.29
N ALA A 93 -13.17 -11.50 5.35
CA ALA A 93 -13.24 -11.96 6.74
C ALA A 93 -12.75 -13.42 6.94
N GLU A 94 -11.94 -13.94 6.01
CA GLU A 94 -11.37 -15.28 6.08
C GLU A 94 -10.11 -15.22 6.96
N ALA A 95 -10.21 -15.78 8.17
CA ALA A 95 -9.16 -15.83 9.20
C ALA A 95 -8.65 -14.44 9.65
N PRO A 96 -9.20 -13.86 10.73
CA PRO A 96 -8.74 -12.56 11.23
C PRO A 96 -7.23 -12.66 11.53
N PRO A 97 -6.37 -11.80 10.94
CA PRO A 97 -4.92 -11.91 11.05
C PRO A 97 -4.47 -11.39 12.43
N GLY A 98 -4.93 -12.01 13.51
CA GLY A 98 -4.74 -11.56 14.89
C GLY A 98 -3.26 -11.45 15.27
N ALA A 99 -2.42 -12.38 14.78
CA ALA A 99 -0.98 -12.32 14.98
C ALA A 99 -0.35 -11.13 14.24
N MET A 100 -0.74 -10.89 12.98
CA MET A 100 -0.16 -9.82 12.17
C MET A 100 -0.63 -8.43 12.61
N LEU A 101 -1.91 -8.29 12.98
CA LEU A 101 -2.47 -7.07 13.57
C LEU A 101 -1.84 -6.73 14.93
N SER A 102 -1.36 -7.74 15.66
CA SER A 102 -0.64 -7.52 16.92
C SER A 102 0.77 -6.97 16.66
N GLY A 103 1.48 -7.48 15.65
CA GLY A 103 2.75 -6.93 15.17
C GLY A 103 2.60 -5.49 14.64
N PHE A 104 1.55 -5.23 13.85
CA PHE A 104 1.24 -3.89 13.34
C PHE A 104 0.98 -2.88 14.47
N LYS A 105 0.20 -3.27 15.49
CA LYS A 105 -0.05 -2.42 16.67
C LYS A 105 1.22 -2.17 17.47
N ALA A 106 2.14 -3.13 17.54
CA ALA A 106 3.43 -2.95 18.19
C ALA A 106 4.28 -1.93 17.43
N ALA A 107 4.46 -2.11 16.12
CA ALA A 107 5.22 -1.21 15.25
C ALA A 107 4.70 0.24 15.27
N LEU A 108 3.38 0.44 15.29
CA LEU A 108 2.77 1.77 15.43
C LEU A 108 2.99 2.42 16.80
N ARG A 109 3.16 1.63 17.87
CA ARG A 109 3.34 2.11 19.25
C ARG A 109 4.79 2.42 19.59
N SER A 110 5.74 1.65 19.07
CA SER A 110 7.17 1.82 19.30
C SER A 110 7.85 2.74 18.29
N GLY A 111 7.19 3.03 17.16
CA GLY A 111 7.90 3.41 15.93
C GLY A 111 8.42 2.14 15.26
N ALA A 112 8.27 2.05 13.93
CA ALA A 112 8.73 0.90 13.17
C ALA A 112 10.18 1.13 12.72
N ASP A 113 11.11 0.28 13.17
CA ASP A 113 12.47 0.29 12.66
C ASP A 113 12.48 -0.31 11.24
N ALA A 114 13.32 0.25 10.36
CA ALA A 114 13.36 -0.11 8.93
C ALA A 114 13.66 -1.60 8.65
N GLN A 115 14.19 -2.32 9.64
CA GLN A 115 14.50 -3.75 9.58
C GLN A 115 13.31 -4.68 9.91
N ASP A 116 12.29 -4.15 10.60
CA ASP A 116 11.04 -4.89 10.92
C ASP A 116 10.04 -4.84 9.77
N ILE A 117 10.44 -4.17 8.70
CA ILE A 117 9.76 -4.04 7.43
C ILE A 117 10.28 -5.17 6.54
N GLY A 118 9.43 -6.14 6.21
CA GLY A 118 9.81 -7.27 5.35
C GLY A 118 10.36 -6.79 4.02
N LEU A 119 11.55 -7.26 3.67
CA LEU A 119 12.07 -7.32 2.30
C LEU A 119 11.54 -8.57 1.61
#